data_AF-A0A1F7UNG7-F1
#
_entry.id   AF-A0A1F7UNG7-F1
#
_cell.length_a   1.000
_cell.length_b   1.000
_cell.length_c   1.000
_cell.angle_alpha   90.00
_cell.angle_beta   90.00
_cell.angle_gamma   90.00
#
_symmetry.space_group_name_H-M   'P 1'
#
loop_
_entity.id
_entity.type
_entity.pdbx_description
1 polymer ?
#
loop_
_entity_poly.entity_id
_entity_poly.type
_entity_poly.pdbx_seq_one_letter_code
_entity_poly.pdbx_strand_id
1 'polypeptide(L)'
;MQTLKREFPGIPIGFSDNGLSIAGAVAAAAMGAVYIEKHMTIDRALYGPDHKASLIPSEFAQVVSLVREAESAMGDGKKTVGEDESKFRPIFHKALVAMHDIPAGAMIMPEMLRSQRPCRGIPAKEYYQALGRTAKVSVSAGEFLQWDHLN
;
A
#
# COMPACT_ATOMS: atom_id res chain seq x y z
N MET A 1 -19.22 -10.89 11.40
CA MET A 1 -18.95 -9.50 11.85
C MET A 1 -19.66 -8.43 11.02
N GLN A 2 -19.37 -8.26 9.73
CA GLN A 2 -20.00 -7.22 8.90
C GLN A 2 -21.53 -7.32 8.85
N THR A 3 -22.06 -8.55 8.78
CA THR A 3 -23.50 -8.80 8.88
C THR A 3 -24.09 -8.18 10.15
N LEU A 4 -23.55 -8.50 11.32
CA LEU A 4 -24.05 -7.98 12.60
C LEU A 4 -23.93 -6.44 12.69
N LYS A 5 -22.84 -5.85 12.20
CA LYS A 5 -22.70 -4.39 12.15
C LYS A 5 -23.79 -3.72 11.30
N ARG A 6 -24.21 -4.36 10.21
CA ARG A 6 -25.26 -3.86 9.33
C ARG A 6 -26.65 -4.04 9.94
N GLU A 7 -26.93 -5.19 10.53
CA GLU A 7 -28.24 -5.48 11.12
C GLU A 7 -28.48 -4.69 12.43
N PHE A 8 -27.41 -4.34 13.17
CA PHE A 8 -27.48 -3.63 14.45
C PHE A 8 -26.65 -2.34 14.43
N PRO A 9 -27.07 -1.30 13.69
CA PRO A 9 -26.32 -0.06 13.57
C PRO A 9 -26.20 0.66 14.92
N GLY A 10 -25.01 1.19 15.22
CA GLY A 10 -24.72 1.89 16.47
C GLY A 10 -24.44 0.98 17.68
N ILE A 11 -24.62 -0.34 17.54
CA ILE A 11 -24.28 -1.31 18.60
C ILE A 11 -22.83 -1.80 18.40
N PRO A 12 -21.97 -1.71 19.43
CA PRO A 12 -20.61 -2.23 19.33
C PRO A 12 -20.61 -3.76 19.15
N ILE A 13 -19.89 -4.25 18.14
CA ILE A 13 -19.78 -5.68 17.83
C ILE A 13 -18.43 -6.22 18.27
N GLY A 14 -18.43 -7.27 19.08
CA GLY A 14 -17.24 -8.03 19.48
C GLY A 14 -17.08 -9.36 18.74
N PHE A 15 -16.03 -10.09 19.07
CA PHE A 15 -15.76 -11.44 18.61
C PHE A 15 -15.30 -12.32 19.78
N SER A 16 -15.97 -13.44 19.98
CA SER A 16 -15.59 -14.46 20.96
C SER A 16 -15.03 -15.67 20.21
N ASP A 17 -13.80 -16.05 20.55
CA ASP A 17 -13.01 -17.02 19.79
C ASP A 17 -12.66 -18.25 20.65
N ASN A 18 -13.21 -19.39 20.27
CA ASN A 18 -12.98 -20.69 20.92
C ASN A 18 -11.95 -21.56 20.19
N GLY A 19 -11.30 -21.04 19.14
CA GLY A 19 -10.26 -21.76 18.40
C GLY A 19 -8.87 -21.58 19.00
N LEU A 20 -7.96 -22.51 18.70
CA LEU A 20 -6.54 -22.39 19.07
C LEU A 20 -5.77 -21.40 18.19
N SER A 21 -6.33 -21.02 17.05
CA SER A 21 -5.70 -20.07 16.15
C SER A 21 -5.75 -18.66 16.73
N ILE A 22 -4.64 -17.94 16.62
CA ILE A 22 -4.57 -16.51 16.92
C ILE A 22 -5.12 -15.65 15.77
N ALA A 23 -5.22 -16.20 14.56
CA ALA A 23 -5.61 -15.46 13.37
C ALA A 23 -7.07 -14.98 13.42
N GLY A 24 -7.96 -15.72 14.09
CA GLY A 24 -9.36 -15.34 14.26
C GLY A 24 -9.51 -14.00 14.97
N ALA A 25 -8.84 -13.85 16.11
CA ALA A 25 -8.78 -12.60 16.87
C ALA A 25 -8.24 -11.43 16.04
N VAL A 26 -7.11 -11.61 15.34
CA VAL A 26 -6.49 -10.55 14.51
C VAL A 26 -7.41 -10.15 13.36
N ALA A 27 -8.01 -11.12 12.66
CA ALA A 27 -8.96 -10.83 11.59
C ALA A 27 -10.19 -10.09 12.12
N ALA A 28 -10.69 -10.47 13.30
CA ALA A 28 -11.82 -9.80 13.92
C ALA A 28 -11.50 -8.33 14.27
N ALA A 29 -10.32 -8.06 14.85
CA ALA A 29 -9.84 -6.70 15.09
C ALA A 29 -9.80 -5.88 13.79
N ALA A 30 -9.21 -6.42 12.73
CA ALA A 30 -9.13 -5.76 11.42
C ALA A 30 -10.52 -5.51 10.79
N MET A 31 -11.50 -6.38 11.06
CA MET A 31 -12.91 -6.18 10.68
C MET A 31 -13.65 -5.19 11.61
N GLY A 32 -12.95 -4.61 12.58
CA GLY A 32 -13.40 -3.59 13.52
C GLY A 32 -14.19 -4.14 14.71
N ALA A 33 -13.77 -5.29 15.25
CA ALA A 33 -14.28 -5.79 16.52
C ALA A 33 -13.86 -4.81 17.61
N VAL A 34 -14.80 -4.40 18.46
CA VAL A 34 -14.48 -3.53 19.61
C VAL A 34 -14.07 -4.32 20.85
N TYR A 35 -14.40 -5.61 20.89
CA TYR A 35 -14.05 -6.55 21.95
C TYR A 35 -13.58 -7.86 21.32
N ILE A 36 -12.52 -8.43 21.88
CA ILE A 36 -12.05 -9.78 21.56
C ILE A 36 -12.02 -10.56 22.86
N GLU A 37 -12.70 -11.70 22.87
CA GLU A 37 -12.71 -12.64 23.97
C GLU A 37 -12.02 -13.94 23.52
N LYS A 38 -11.14 -14.48 24.37
CA LYS A 38 -10.43 -15.72 24.09
C LYS A 38 -10.08 -16.42 25.40
N HIS A 39 -10.16 -17.75 25.38
CA HIS A 39 -9.78 -18.56 26.53
C HIS A 39 -8.26 -18.57 26.73
N MET A 40 -7.83 -18.48 27.99
CA MET A 40 -6.43 -18.58 28.40
C MET A 40 -6.27 -19.61 29.52
N THR A 41 -5.18 -20.36 29.46
CA THR A 41 -4.74 -21.31 30.49
C THR A 41 -3.29 -21.06 30.83
N ILE A 42 -2.85 -21.45 32.02
CA ILE A 42 -1.41 -21.49 32.37
C ILE A 42 -0.71 -22.72 31.77
N ASP A 43 -1.46 -23.81 31.54
CA ASP A 43 -0.98 -25.05 30.95
C ASP A 43 -2.16 -25.81 30.28
N ARG A 44 -1.94 -26.32 29.07
CA ARG A 44 -2.95 -27.09 28.31
C ARG A 44 -3.10 -28.53 28.79
N ALA A 45 -2.12 -29.04 29.54
CA ALA A 45 -2.14 -30.40 30.08
C ALA A 45 -3.05 -30.55 31.31
N LEU A 46 -3.52 -29.44 31.89
CA LEU A 46 -4.45 -29.45 33.02
C LEU A 46 -5.77 -30.16 32.68
N TYR A 47 -6.40 -30.71 33.71
CA TYR A 47 -7.65 -31.45 33.56
C TYR A 47 -8.80 -30.53 33.14
N GLY A 48 -9.42 -30.85 32.01
CA GLY A 48 -10.60 -30.16 31.51
C GLY A 48 -10.50 -29.89 30.00
N PRO A 49 -11.63 -29.92 29.27
CA PRO A 49 -11.63 -29.66 27.83
C PRO A 49 -11.19 -28.22 27.50
N ASP A 50 -11.53 -27.24 28.33
CA ASP A 50 -11.25 -25.82 28.08
C ASP A 50 -9.75 -25.52 28.10
N HIS A 51 -8.97 -26.17 28.97
CA HIS A 51 -7.52 -26.01 29.00
C HIS A 51 -6.89 -26.40 27.66
N LYS A 52 -7.38 -27.47 27.01
CA LYS A 52 -6.87 -27.93 25.71
C LYS A 52 -7.23 -26.98 24.55
N ALA A 53 -8.34 -26.25 24.68
CA ALA A 53 -8.80 -25.28 23.69
C ALA A 53 -8.33 -23.84 23.96
N SER A 54 -7.60 -23.61 25.06
CA SER A 54 -7.12 -22.29 25.48
C SER A 54 -5.75 -21.95 24.91
N LEU A 55 -5.44 -20.65 24.86
CA LEU A 55 -4.08 -20.16 24.66
C LEU A 55 -3.27 -20.21 25.95
N ILE A 56 -1.96 -20.42 25.84
CA ILE A 56 -1.04 -20.17 26.96
C ILE A 56 -0.64 -18.68 27.01
N PRO A 57 -0.05 -18.17 28.11
CA PRO A 57 0.19 -16.73 28.26
C PRO A 57 1.04 -16.11 27.16
N SER A 58 2.03 -16.83 26.63
CA SER A 58 2.87 -16.33 25.52
C SER A 58 2.10 -16.15 24.21
N GLU A 59 1.19 -17.07 23.89
CA GLU A 59 0.35 -16.97 22.70
C GLU A 59 -0.74 -15.91 22.87
N PHE A 60 -1.29 -15.76 24.08
CA PHE A 60 -2.25 -14.69 24.37
C PHE A 60 -1.56 -13.32 24.25
N ALA A 61 -0.33 -13.18 24.74
CA ALA A 61 0.47 -11.98 24.53
C ALA A 61 0.74 -11.71 23.04
N GLN A 62 0.97 -12.76 22.25
CA GLN A 62 1.10 -12.64 20.80
C GLN A 62 -0.19 -12.15 20.13
N VAL A 63 -1.37 -12.64 20.56
CA VAL A 63 -2.67 -12.12 20.09
C VAL A 63 -2.76 -10.62 20.36
N VAL A 64 -2.44 -10.18 21.57
CA VAL A 64 -2.51 -8.75 21.93
C VAL A 64 -1.57 -7.92 21.07
N SER A 65 -0.32 -8.34 20.88
CA SER A 65 0.65 -7.63 20.02
C SER A 65 0.12 -7.49 18.59
N LEU A 66 -0.30 -8.60 17.99
CA LEU A 66 -0.76 -8.62 16.60
C LEU A 66 -2.06 -7.84 16.39
N VAL A 67 -2.96 -7.84 17.38
CA VAL A 67 -4.16 -6.98 17.33
C VAL A 67 -3.78 -5.50 17.32
N ARG A 68 -2.82 -5.07 18.16
CA ARG A 68 -2.37 -3.68 18.19
C ARG A 68 -1.62 -3.28 16.92
N GLU A 69 -0.80 -4.18 16.38
CA GLU A 69 -0.14 -3.99 15.10
C GLU A 69 -1.16 -3.86 13.95
N ALA A 70 -2.18 -4.72 13.93
CA ALA A 70 -3.25 -4.66 12.94
C ALA A 70 -4.04 -3.35 13.04
N GLU A 71 -4.43 -2.93 14.24
CA GLU A 71 -5.12 -1.65 14.46
C GLU A 71 -4.28 -0.46 13.95
N SER A 72 -2.98 -0.46 14.24
CA SER A 72 -2.06 0.57 13.73
C SER A 72 -1.94 0.52 12.20
N ALA A 73 -1.88 -0.68 11.61
CA ALA A 73 -1.70 -0.86 10.17
C ALA A 73 -2.95 -0.50 9.36
N MET A 74 -4.14 -0.59 9.95
CA MET A 74 -5.40 -0.21 9.30
C MET A 74 -5.49 1.30 9.00
N GLY A 75 -4.76 2.12 9.77
CA GLY A 75 -4.72 3.58 9.57
C GLY A 75 -6.07 4.26 9.76
N ASP A 76 -6.26 5.41 9.11
CA ASP A 76 -7.45 6.26 9.24
C ASP A 76 -8.38 6.21 8.01
N GLY A 77 -8.07 5.33 7.04
CA GLY A 77 -8.80 5.20 5.78
C GLY A 77 -8.53 6.31 4.76
N LYS A 78 -7.66 7.29 5.04
CA LYS A 78 -7.32 8.37 4.11
C LYS A 78 -6.07 8.00 3.30
N LYS A 79 -6.24 7.82 1.99
CA LYS A 79 -5.12 7.63 1.07
C LYS A 79 -4.39 8.95 0.84
N THR A 80 -3.23 9.10 1.49
CA THR A 80 -2.36 10.27 1.37
C THR A 80 -0.95 9.84 0.98
N VAL A 81 -0.17 10.78 0.45
CA VAL A 81 1.25 10.55 0.16
C VAL A 81 2.00 10.84 1.45
N GLY A 82 2.66 9.82 2.01
CA GLY A 82 3.49 10.01 3.20
C GLY A 82 4.70 10.90 2.92
N GLU A 83 5.22 11.56 3.94
CA GLU A 83 6.42 12.40 3.80
C GLU A 83 7.61 11.60 3.26
N ASP A 84 7.79 10.37 3.75
CA ASP A 84 8.86 9.49 3.29
C ASP A 84 8.64 9.07 1.84
N GLU A 85 7.42 8.71 1.45
CA GLU A 85 7.11 8.44 0.05
C GLU A 85 7.45 9.65 -0.83
N SER A 86 7.00 10.84 -0.44
CA SER A 86 7.18 12.10 -1.18
C SER A 86 8.65 12.39 -1.49
N LYS A 87 9.55 12.22 -0.51
CA LYS A 87 11.01 12.41 -0.68
C LYS A 87 11.57 11.51 -1.78
N PHE A 88 11.05 10.30 -1.93
CA PHE A 88 11.54 9.33 -2.91
C PHE A 88 10.78 9.34 -4.24
N ARG A 89 9.65 10.05 -4.36
CA ARG A 89 8.88 10.11 -5.62
C ARG A 89 9.72 10.54 -6.82
N PRO A 90 10.56 11.59 -6.77
CA PRO A 90 11.41 11.96 -7.90
C PRO A 90 12.38 10.85 -8.32
N ILE A 91 12.80 10.00 -7.38
CA ILE A 91 13.74 8.90 -7.63
C ILE A 91 13.02 7.70 -8.26
N PHE A 92 11.83 7.35 -7.77
CA PHE A 92 11.08 6.18 -8.22
C PHE A 92 10.11 6.44 -9.38
N HIS A 93 9.77 7.69 -9.66
CA HIS A 93 9.02 8.04 -10.86
C HIS A 93 9.92 7.99 -12.10
N LYS A 94 9.31 7.69 -13.24
CA LYS A 94 9.99 7.70 -14.54
C LYS A 94 9.75 9.04 -15.23
N ALA A 95 10.74 9.50 -15.97
CA ALA A 95 10.63 10.58 -16.95
C ALA A 95 10.76 10.03 -18.38
N LEU A 96 10.34 10.83 -19.36
CA LEU A 96 10.54 10.56 -20.78
C LEU A 96 12.00 10.81 -21.16
N VAL A 97 12.55 9.87 -21.92
CA VAL A 97 13.94 9.88 -22.39
C VAL A 97 13.94 9.59 -23.88
N ALA A 98 14.79 10.29 -24.63
CA ALA A 98 14.95 10.05 -26.06
C ALA A 98 15.60 8.67 -26.29
N MET A 99 14.99 7.84 -27.15
CA MET A 99 15.57 6.56 -27.59
C MET A 99 16.65 6.75 -28.65
N HIS A 100 16.50 7.77 -29.47
CA HIS A 100 17.36 8.14 -30.59
C HIS A 100 17.58 9.64 -30.59
N ASP A 101 18.51 10.14 -31.38
CA ASP A 101 18.66 11.59 -31.56
C ASP A 101 17.40 12.16 -32.22
N ILE A 102 16.84 13.22 -31.62
CA ILE A 102 15.65 13.92 -32.10
C ILE A 102 16.11 15.29 -32.61
N PRO A 103 16.09 15.56 -33.92
CA PRO A 103 16.54 16.85 -34.45
C PRO A 103 15.52 17.97 -34.18
N ALA A 104 15.99 19.21 -34.06
CA ALA A 104 15.13 20.38 -34.00
C ALA A 104 14.17 20.42 -35.20
N GLY A 105 12.90 20.73 -34.94
CA GLY A 105 11.81 20.72 -35.92
C GLY A 105 11.14 19.35 -36.10
N ALA A 106 11.67 18.26 -35.54
CA ALA A 106 11.02 16.95 -35.61
C ALA A 106 9.76 16.89 -34.74
N MET A 107 8.74 16.16 -35.21
CA MET A 107 7.56 15.85 -34.41
C MET A 107 7.87 14.65 -33.51
N ILE A 108 7.53 14.75 -32.23
CA ILE A 108 7.74 13.69 -31.24
C ILE A 108 6.81 12.51 -31.51
N MET A 109 7.41 11.40 -31.93
CA MET A 109 6.71 10.14 -32.20
C MET A 109 6.89 9.12 -31.07
N PRO A 110 5.96 8.17 -30.90
CA PRO A 110 6.04 7.11 -29.90
C PRO A 110 7.39 6.38 -29.84
N GLU A 111 7.93 6.00 -30.99
CA GLU A 111 9.19 5.27 -31.16
C GLU A 111 10.42 6.10 -30.76
N MET A 112 10.30 7.42 -30.61
CA MET A 112 11.40 8.27 -30.18
C MET A 112 11.57 8.29 -28.65
N LEU A 113 10.59 7.77 -27.89
CA LEU A 113 10.55 7.93 -26.45
C LEU A 113 10.60 6.59 -25.71
N ARG A 114 11.30 6.60 -24.58
CA ARG A 114 11.20 5.56 -23.53
C ARG A 114 11.00 6.19 -22.18
N SER A 115 10.62 5.39 -21.20
CA SER A 115 10.50 5.83 -19.80
C SER A 115 11.68 5.32 -18.97
N GLN A 116 12.36 6.20 -18.23
CA GLN A 116 13.49 5.83 -17.36
C GLN A 116 13.41 6.56 -16.01
N ARG A 117 13.88 5.90 -14.95
CA ARG A 117 14.16 6.55 -13.65
C ARG A 117 15.55 7.21 -13.66
N PRO A 118 15.79 8.21 -12.81
CA PRO A 118 14.81 8.94 -12.00
C PRO A 118 14.04 9.96 -12.84
N CYS A 119 13.01 10.59 -12.28
CA CYS A 119 12.20 11.60 -12.94
C CYS A 119 12.95 12.95 -13.01
N ARG A 120 13.82 13.11 -14.03
CA ARG A 120 14.64 14.32 -14.25
C ARG A 120 14.14 15.26 -15.35
N GLY A 121 13.02 14.93 -15.99
CA GLY A 121 12.40 15.72 -17.04
C GLY A 121 10.90 15.53 -17.04
N ILE A 122 10.28 15.55 -18.21
CA ILE A 122 8.83 15.34 -18.38
C ILE A 122 8.44 14.01 -17.73
N PRO A 123 7.56 14.00 -16.71
CA PRO A 123 7.08 12.77 -16.09
C PRO A 123 6.48 11.81 -17.12
N ALA A 124 6.79 10.52 -17.04
CA ALA A 124 6.29 9.54 -18.00
C ALA A 124 4.76 9.43 -18.05
N LYS A 125 4.06 9.84 -16.97
CA LYS A 125 2.59 9.96 -16.95
C LYS A 125 2.05 11.01 -17.94
N GLU A 126 2.89 11.97 -18.34
CA GLU A 126 2.57 13.05 -19.28
C GLU A 126 2.96 12.67 -20.73
N TYR A 127 3.29 11.40 -20.99
CA TYR A 127 3.66 10.87 -22.30
C TYR A 127 2.78 11.37 -23.45
N TYR A 128 1.45 11.24 -23.32
CA TYR A 128 0.51 11.66 -24.36
C TYR A 128 0.49 13.16 -24.61
N GLN A 129 0.90 13.97 -23.63
CA GLN A 129 1.01 15.42 -23.79
C GLN A 129 2.29 15.83 -24.55
N ALA A 130 3.32 14.97 -24.54
CA ALA A 130 4.55 15.17 -25.28
C ALA A 130 4.46 14.70 -26.74
N LEU A 131 3.64 13.68 -27.02
CA LEU A 131 3.43 13.18 -28.38
C LEU A 131 2.83 14.25 -29.31
N GLY A 132 3.26 14.25 -30.57
CA GLY A 132 2.77 15.18 -31.59
C GLY A 132 3.29 16.61 -31.46
N ARG A 133 3.98 16.95 -30.37
CA ARG A 133 4.69 18.23 -30.24
C ARG A 133 5.90 18.27 -31.15
N THR A 134 6.37 19.48 -31.45
CA THR A 134 7.57 19.70 -32.26
C THR A 134 8.76 20.02 -31.37
N ALA A 135 9.89 19.35 -31.60
CA ALA A 135 11.15 19.64 -30.93
C ALA A 135 11.64 21.04 -31.29
N LYS A 136 11.77 21.92 -30.31
CA LYS A 136 12.31 23.28 -30.46
C LYS A 136 13.84 23.27 -30.61
N VAL A 137 14.50 22.29 -30.00
CA VAL A 137 15.94 22.07 -30.04
C VAL A 137 16.22 20.59 -30.34
N SER A 138 17.43 20.29 -30.81
CA SER A 138 17.86 18.89 -30.94
C SER A 138 18.08 18.28 -29.56
N VAL A 139 17.64 17.03 -29.37
CA VAL A 139 17.75 16.26 -28.11
C VAL A 139 18.52 14.97 -28.41
N SER A 140 19.55 14.67 -27.64
CA SER A 140 20.40 13.49 -27.89
C SER A 140 19.79 12.20 -27.36
N ALA A 141 20.12 11.07 -27.98
CA ALA A 141 19.74 9.75 -27.48
C ALA A 141 20.19 9.55 -26.03
N GLY A 142 19.28 9.08 -25.17
CA GLY A 142 19.52 8.90 -23.74
C GLY A 142 19.30 10.15 -22.89
N GLU A 143 19.05 11.31 -23.49
CA GLU A 143 18.72 12.54 -22.77
C GLU A 143 17.27 12.54 -22.26
N PHE A 144 17.05 13.11 -21.07
CA PHE A 144 15.70 13.34 -20.54
C PHE A 144 15.03 14.48 -21.30
N LEU A 145 13.81 14.26 -21.80
CA LEU A 145 13.04 15.33 -22.40
C LEU A 145 12.62 16.35 -21.35
N GLN A 146 12.72 17.64 -21.70
CA GLN A 146 12.20 18.75 -20.92
C GLN A 146 11.06 19.42 -21.69
N TRP A 147 10.13 20.06 -20.97
CA TRP A 147 9.07 20.83 -21.63
C TRP A 147 9.63 21.96 -22.50
N ASP A 148 10.75 22.56 -22.10
CA ASP A 148 11.44 23.61 -22.86
C ASP A 148 12.04 23.10 -24.19
N HIS A 149 12.17 21.77 -24.36
CA HIS A 149 12.59 21.17 -25.63
C HIS A 149 11.45 21.12 -26.64
N LEU A 150 10.19 21.33 -26.25
CA LEU A 150 9.01 21.09 -27.07
C LEU A 150 8.18 22.38 -27.26
N ASN A 151 7.55 22.53 -28.43
CA ASN A 151 6.50 23.52 -28.66
C ASN A 151 5.11 23.00 -28.31
#